data_AF-A0A3D2U1Y9-F1
#
_entry.id   AF-A0A3D2U1Y9-F1
#
_cell.length_a   1.000
_cell.length_b   1.000
_cell.length_c   1.000
_cell.angle_alpha   90.00
_cell.angle_beta   90.00
_cell.angle_gamma   90.00
#
_symmetry.space_group_name_H-M   'P 1'
#
loop_
_entity.id
_entity.type
_entity.pdbx_description
1 polymer ?
#
loop_
_entity_poly.entity_id
_entity_poly.type
_entity_poly.pdbx_seq_one_letter_code
_entity_poly.pdbx_strand_id
1 'polypeptide(L)'
;MDPNPTPTPDPSAPPATRPWRRMVWIGLPLAIAVVAFVTWPTGRAPGPPTQPDRPPPLPPVTATPFTNTNSTGWVGAAACAECHPRIAEHHQASSHASALADVSLEEEPPDAEFDHATSGRHYRVYRDKEQLRHSESIILEDGENLVLADHPVSMVVGTGHQGRTYLVDLEGFLFQSPITWYASNKRWRLAPGYTDATHPSFERPIPVDCLICHAGRSESVDGAFHRVRFHERTIGCERCHGAGAEHVTTQKARARDGDGPVDSRGDTSIVHPGSLSRERLESICGQCHLS
;
A
#
# COMPACT_ATOMS: atom_id res chain seq x y z
N MET A 1 0.42 70.86 71.39
CA MET A 1 0.07 69.43 71.31
C MET A 1 -0.14 69.11 69.85
N ASP A 2 0.64 68.12 69.44
CA ASP A 2 0.54 67.26 68.28
C ASP A 2 0.76 67.79 66.84
N PRO A 3 1.63 67.09 66.08
CA PRO A 3 2.00 67.41 64.72
C PRO A 3 0.93 66.87 63.75
N ASN A 4 0.89 67.41 62.53
CA ASN A 4 0.25 66.70 61.41
C ASN A 4 1.29 66.38 60.33
N PRO A 5 1.21 65.18 59.74
CA PRO A 5 2.37 64.38 59.38
C PRO A 5 2.93 64.68 57.99
N THR A 6 4.26 64.56 57.89
CA THR A 6 5.00 64.30 56.66
C THR A 6 4.47 63.03 55.98
N PRO A 7 4.22 63.06 54.65
CA PRO A 7 3.86 61.86 53.91
C PRO A 7 5.02 60.86 53.92
N THR A 8 4.73 59.62 54.30
CA THR A 8 5.64 58.48 54.19
C THR A 8 5.84 58.08 52.73
N PRO A 9 7.08 57.81 52.29
CA PRO A 9 7.37 57.35 50.94
C PRO A 9 6.92 55.89 50.73
N ASP A 10 6.34 55.65 49.56
CA ASP A 10 5.93 54.33 49.06
C ASP A 10 7.14 53.37 48.96
N PRO A 11 7.12 52.23 49.67
CA PRO A 11 8.24 51.28 49.71
C PRO A 11 8.36 50.39 48.47
N SER A 12 7.59 50.64 47.41
CA SER A 12 7.62 49.80 46.19
C SER A 12 8.17 50.48 44.93
N ALA A 13 8.67 51.72 45.04
CA ALA A 13 9.29 52.41 43.91
C ALA A 13 10.77 52.02 43.72
N PRO A 14 11.17 51.37 42.60
CA PRO A 14 12.57 51.04 42.34
C PRO A 14 13.41 52.31 42.07
N PRO A 15 14.68 52.35 42.52
CA PRO A 15 15.53 53.53 42.34
C PRO A 15 15.84 53.80 40.87
N ALA A 16 15.73 55.08 40.47
CA ALA A 16 16.06 55.57 39.14
C ALA A 16 17.54 55.32 38.82
N THR A 17 17.82 54.31 37.99
CA THR A 17 19.17 54.03 37.51
C THR A 17 19.46 54.86 36.26
N ARG A 18 20.54 55.66 36.33
CA ARG A 18 21.02 56.53 35.25
C ARG A 18 21.34 55.71 33.98
N PRO A 19 20.76 56.03 32.80
CA PRO A 19 20.79 55.14 31.63
C PRO A 19 22.13 55.07 30.87
N TRP A 20 23.11 55.90 31.20
CA TRP A 20 24.26 56.12 30.32
C TRP A 20 25.37 55.05 30.35
N ARG A 21 25.31 54.04 31.23
CA ARG A 21 26.36 53.00 31.35
C ARG A 21 26.03 51.64 30.73
N ARG A 22 24.84 51.46 30.15
CA ARG A 22 24.47 50.20 29.47
C ARG A 22 24.64 50.21 27.95
N MET A 23 24.91 51.38 27.33
CA MET A 23 25.00 51.50 25.88
C MET A 23 26.30 50.95 25.26
N VAL A 24 27.35 50.72 26.06
CA VAL A 24 28.65 50.26 25.53
C VAL A 24 28.77 48.72 25.48
N TRP A 25 27.91 47.98 26.18
CA TRP A 25 28.01 46.50 26.26
C TRP A 25 27.02 45.72 25.39
N ILE A 26 26.16 46.41 24.62
CA ILE A 26 25.24 45.77 23.64
C ILE A 26 25.69 46.02 22.19
N GLY A 27 26.48 47.07 21.94
CA GLY A 27 26.93 47.41 20.59
C GLY A 27 27.92 46.42 19.98
N LEU A 28 28.79 45.81 20.79
CA LEU A 28 29.82 44.89 20.32
C LEU A 28 29.28 43.53 19.83
N PRO A 29 28.39 42.83 20.56
CA PRO A 29 27.81 41.57 20.05
C PRO A 29 26.85 41.79 18.88
N LEU A 30 26.15 42.93 18.81
CA LEU A 30 25.24 43.23 17.71
C LEU A 30 26.01 43.54 16.42
N ALA A 31 27.13 44.28 16.49
CA ALA A 31 27.97 44.54 15.33
C ALA A 31 28.63 43.25 14.78
N ILE A 32 29.05 42.33 15.67
CA ILE A 32 29.61 41.03 15.27
C ILE A 32 28.53 40.15 14.63
N ALA A 33 27.30 40.14 15.15
CA ALA A 33 26.19 39.38 14.57
C ALA A 33 25.75 39.92 13.20
N VAL A 34 25.76 41.25 13.00
CA VAL A 34 25.44 41.85 11.70
C VAL A 34 26.53 41.57 10.67
N VAL A 35 27.82 41.65 11.04
CA VAL A 35 28.91 41.30 10.12
C VAL A 35 28.85 39.81 9.77
N ALA A 36 28.61 38.92 10.73
CA ALA A 36 28.45 37.48 10.47
C ALA A 36 27.26 37.16 9.55
N PHE A 37 26.17 37.92 9.61
CA PHE A 37 25.01 37.75 8.72
C PHE A 37 25.24 38.31 7.31
N VAL A 38 26.01 39.41 7.19
CA VAL A 38 26.35 40.03 5.89
C VAL A 38 27.46 39.26 5.17
N THR A 39 28.37 38.62 5.90
CA THR A 39 29.44 37.78 5.32
C THR A 39 29.09 36.30 5.30
N TRP A 40 27.92 35.88 5.82
CA TRP A 40 27.47 34.51 5.62
C TRP A 40 27.25 34.34 4.11
N PRO A 41 28.03 33.48 3.43
CA PRO A 41 27.79 33.26 2.02
C PRO A 41 26.36 32.77 1.95
N THR A 42 25.50 33.55 1.28
CA THR A 42 24.18 33.12 0.87
C THR A 42 24.39 31.98 -0.09
N GLY A 43 24.66 30.80 0.49
CA GLY A 43 24.80 29.55 -0.21
C GLY A 43 23.57 29.45 -1.07
N ARG A 44 23.78 29.61 -2.38
CA ARG A 44 22.75 29.54 -3.40
C ARG A 44 21.87 28.36 -3.02
N ALA A 45 20.59 28.59 -2.76
CA ALA A 45 19.65 27.52 -2.50
C ALA A 45 19.91 26.46 -3.59
N PRO A 46 20.17 25.19 -3.24
CA PRO A 46 20.44 24.18 -4.24
C PRO A 46 19.30 24.26 -5.25
N GLY A 47 19.66 24.46 -6.52
CA GLY A 47 18.67 24.47 -7.59
C GLY A 47 17.84 23.19 -7.51
N PRO A 48 16.60 23.19 -8.01
CA PRO A 48 15.83 21.96 -8.11
C PRO A 48 16.73 20.88 -8.74
N PRO A 49 16.77 19.66 -8.19
CA PRO A 49 17.64 18.61 -8.70
C PRO A 49 17.41 18.51 -10.20
N THR A 50 18.49 18.67 -10.98
CA THR A 50 18.46 18.46 -12.42
C THR A 50 18.03 17.03 -12.65
N GLN A 51 16.76 16.84 -13.01
CA GLN A 51 16.24 15.56 -13.44
C GLN A 51 16.97 15.24 -14.75
N PRO A 52 17.73 14.12 -14.83
CA PRO A 52 18.45 13.80 -16.05
C PRO A 52 17.46 13.71 -17.22
N ASP A 53 17.76 14.41 -18.32
CA ASP A 53 16.89 14.53 -19.51
C ASP A 53 16.52 13.17 -20.13
N ARG A 54 17.23 12.09 -19.74
CA ARG A 54 16.88 10.71 -20.07
C ARG A 54 17.08 9.80 -18.86
N PRO A 55 16.13 8.88 -18.59
CA PRO A 55 16.39 7.79 -17.68
C PRO A 55 17.60 6.98 -18.16
N PRO A 56 18.38 6.38 -17.24
CA PRO A 56 19.50 5.53 -17.62
C PRO A 56 19.02 4.43 -18.59
N PRO A 57 19.88 4.01 -19.54
CA PRO A 57 19.52 2.95 -20.46
C PRO A 57 19.17 1.69 -19.66
N LEU A 58 18.09 1.01 -20.06
CA LEU A 58 17.70 -0.24 -19.43
C LEU A 58 18.85 -1.24 -19.55
N PRO A 59 19.14 -2.02 -18.48
CA PRO A 59 20.13 -3.08 -18.58
C PRO A 59 19.72 -4.07 -19.67
N PRO A 60 20.69 -4.67 -20.38
CA PRO A 60 20.38 -5.70 -21.36
C PRO A 60 19.66 -6.86 -20.70
N VAL A 61 18.66 -7.43 -21.38
CA VAL A 61 17.93 -8.61 -20.90
C VAL A 61 18.92 -9.76 -20.74
N THR A 62 19.03 -10.28 -19.52
CA THR A 62 19.95 -11.37 -19.22
C THR A 62 19.55 -12.63 -19.97
N ALA A 63 20.51 -13.28 -20.64
CA ALA A 63 20.27 -14.55 -21.32
C ALA A 63 19.76 -15.62 -20.34
N THR A 64 18.74 -16.36 -20.78
CA THR A 64 18.07 -17.42 -20.03
C THR A 64 17.83 -18.62 -20.93
N PRO A 65 18.00 -19.86 -20.43
CA PRO A 65 17.67 -21.05 -21.19
C PRO A 65 16.14 -21.28 -21.31
N PHE A 66 15.33 -20.64 -20.47
CA PHE A 66 13.88 -20.85 -20.44
C PHE A 66 13.19 -20.07 -21.55
N THR A 67 12.49 -20.79 -22.43
CA THR A 67 11.84 -20.23 -23.63
C THR A 67 10.60 -19.41 -23.29
N ASN A 68 9.93 -19.73 -22.18
CA ASN A 68 8.72 -19.03 -21.77
C ASN A 68 8.95 -17.63 -21.17
N THR A 69 10.21 -17.20 -20.99
CA THR A 69 10.53 -15.85 -20.50
C THR A 69 10.12 -14.72 -21.44
N ASN A 70 9.93 -15.04 -22.74
CA ASN A 70 9.43 -14.09 -23.75
C ASN A 70 8.01 -14.44 -24.23
N SER A 71 7.35 -15.43 -23.60
CA SER A 71 6.02 -15.90 -24.02
C SER A 71 4.91 -15.20 -23.24
N THR A 72 3.77 -14.99 -23.90
CA THR A 72 2.55 -14.43 -23.30
C THR A 72 1.40 -15.45 -23.23
N GLY A 73 1.68 -16.74 -23.48
CA GLY A 73 0.67 -17.79 -23.44
C GLY A 73 0.41 -18.26 -22.01
N TRP A 74 -0.52 -17.61 -21.31
CA TRP A 74 -0.91 -18.00 -19.95
C TRP A 74 -2.04 -19.03 -19.98
N VAL A 75 -2.05 -19.96 -19.03
CA VAL A 75 -3.03 -21.06 -18.96
C VAL A 75 -3.78 -21.14 -17.63
N GLY A 76 -3.34 -20.40 -16.61
CA GLY A 76 -3.92 -20.40 -15.26
C GLY A 76 -3.58 -21.67 -14.46
N ALA A 77 -3.67 -21.57 -13.12
CA ALA A 77 -3.30 -22.67 -12.23
C ALA A 77 -4.09 -23.98 -12.45
N ALA A 78 -5.32 -23.91 -12.97
CA ALA A 78 -6.13 -25.09 -13.25
C ALA A 78 -5.47 -26.04 -14.27
N ALA A 79 -4.82 -25.50 -15.31
CA ALA A 79 -4.09 -26.30 -16.29
C ALA A 79 -2.87 -27.00 -15.65
N CYS A 80 -2.21 -26.34 -14.70
CA CYS A 80 -1.09 -26.91 -13.95
C CYS A 80 -1.54 -28.09 -13.06
N ALA A 81 -2.72 -27.97 -12.45
CA ALA A 81 -3.26 -28.97 -11.52
C ALA A 81 -3.61 -30.32 -12.21
N GLU A 82 -3.89 -30.32 -13.52
CA GLU A 82 -4.16 -31.55 -14.28
C GLU A 82 -3.00 -32.56 -14.19
N CYS A 83 -1.76 -32.09 -14.24
CA CYS A 83 -0.56 -32.93 -14.14
C CYS A 83 0.14 -32.85 -12.78
N HIS A 84 -0.07 -31.76 -12.03
CA HIS A 84 0.58 -31.50 -10.74
C HIS A 84 -0.40 -31.31 -9.57
N PRO A 85 -1.30 -32.27 -9.29
CA PRO A 85 -2.36 -32.09 -8.30
C PRO A 85 -1.84 -31.84 -6.89
N ARG A 86 -0.79 -32.56 -6.46
CA ARG A 86 -0.17 -32.37 -5.13
C ARG A 86 0.51 -31.00 -4.97
N ILE A 87 1.13 -30.49 -6.04
CA ILE A 87 1.78 -29.17 -6.00
C ILE A 87 0.71 -28.09 -5.92
N ALA A 88 -0.35 -28.22 -6.73
CA ALA A 88 -1.48 -27.31 -6.70
C ALA A 88 -2.15 -27.28 -5.31
N GLU A 89 -2.41 -28.43 -4.70
CA GLU A 89 -2.95 -28.53 -3.34
C GLU A 89 -2.07 -27.83 -2.31
N HIS A 90 -0.76 -28.11 -2.33
CA HIS A 90 0.18 -27.49 -1.39
C HIS A 90 0.30 -25.97 -1.60
N HIS A 91 0.19 -25.51 -2.84
CA HIS A 91 0.18 -24.08 -3.16
C HIS A 91 -1.10 -23.40 -2.66
N GLN A 92 -2.27 -24.02 -2.83
CA GLN A 92 -3.55 -23.47 -2.37
C GLN A 92 -3.61 -23.30 -0.84
N ALA A 93 -2.87 -24.11 -0.09
CA ALA A 93 -2.71 -23.95 1.36
C ALA A 93 -1.74 -22.82 1.78
N SER A 94 -1.10 -22.13 0.83
CA SER A 94 -0.12 -21.09 1.12
C SER A 94 -0.72 -19.68 1.18
N SER A 95 -0.03 -18.76 1.85
CA SER A 95 -0.39 -17.34 1.90
C SER A 95 -0.46 -16.66 0.52
N HIS A 96 0.25 -17.17 -0.50
CA HIS A 96 0.17 -16.59 -1.84
C HIS A 96 -1.20 -16.82 -2.47
N ALA A 97 -1.80 -17.99 -2.23
CA ALA A 97 -3.13 -18.33 -2.72
C ALA A 97 -4.27 -17.56 -2.03
N SER A 98 -3.97 -16.74 -1.01
CA SER A 98 -4.93 -15.86 -0.33
C SER A 98 -4.49 -14.39 -0.30
N ALA A 99 -3.52 -14.00 -1.12
CA ALA A 99 -3.02 -12.62 -1.18
C ALA A 99 -4.08 -11.60 -1.63
N LEU A 100 -4.98 -12.03 -2.52
CA LEU A 100 -6.25 -11.39 -2.87
C LEU A 100 -7.29 -12.50 -2.99
N ALA A 101 -8.40 -12.38 -2.26
CA ALA A 101 -9.48 -13.35 -2.27
C ALA A 101 -10.84 -12.65 -2.38
N ASP A 102 -11.86 -13.40 -2.79
CA ASP A 102 -13.24 -12.98 -2.60
C ASP A 102 -13.58 -13.08 -1.10
N VAL A 103 -14.45 -12.19 -0.61
CA VAL A 103 -14.88 -12.19 0.79
C VAL A 103 -15.71 -13.45 1.07
N SER A 104 -15.30 -14.23 2.07
CA SER A 104 -16.09 -15.33 2.67
C SER A 104 -16.52 -14.92 4.07
N LEU A 105 -17.83 -14.79 4.30
CA LEU A 105 -18.38 -14.25 5.55
C LEU A 105 -17.97 -15.04 6.80
N GLU A 106 -17.71 -16.34 6.64
CA GLU A 106 -17.28 -17.25 7.69
C GLU A 106 -15.86 -16.95 8.18
N GLU A 107 -15.01 -16.40 7.30
CA GLU A 107 -13.63 -16.05 7.60
C GLU A 107 -13.47 -14.61 8.11
N GLU A 108 -14.52 -13.80 8.02
CA GLU A 108 -14.45 -12.37 8.34
C GLU A 108 -14.61 -12.10 9.85
N PRO A 109 -13.94 -11.07 10.39
CA PRO A 109 -14.10 -10.69 11.78
C PRO A 109 -15.56 -10.30 12.14
N PRO A 110 -15.90 -10.24 13.43
CA PRO A 110 -17.22 -9.79 13.86
C PRO A 110 -17.53 -8.36 13.40
N ASP A 111 -18.82 -8.10 13.20
CA ASP A 111 -19.37 -6.79 12.90
C ASP A 111 -18.97 -5.77 13.99
N ALA A 112 -18.78 -4.51 13.59
CA ALA A 112 -18.36 -3.45 14.49
C ALA A 112 -18.68 -2.07 13.95
N GLU A 113 -18.65 -1.09 14.86
CA GLU A 113 -18.83 0.32 14.55
C GLU A 113 -17.74 1.13 15.27
N PHE A 114 -17.28 2.22 14.65
CA PHE A 114 -16.30 3.11 15.26
C PHE A 114 -16.33 4.51 14.66
N ASP A 115 -15.93 5.50 15.46
CA ASP A 115 -15.84 6.89 15.03
C ASP A 115 -14.41 7.28 14.64
N HIS A 116 -14.32 8.21 13.70
CA HIS A 116 -13.09 8.92 13.39
C HIS A 116 -13.22 10.38 13.82
N ALA A 117 -12.72 10.70 15.01
CA ALA A 117 -12.83 12.03 15.61
C ALA A 117 -12.31 13.16 14.70
N THR A 118 -11.28 12.90 13.89
CA THR A 118 -10.67 13.92 13.02
C THR A 118 -11.57 14.32 11.86
N SER A 119 -12.33 13.40 11.27
CA SER A 119 -13.31 13.72 10.21
C SER A 119 -14.74 13.89 10.73
N GLY A 120 -15.01 13.53 11.99
CA GLY A 120 -16.36 13.49 12.56
C GLY A 120 -17.24 12.36 11.99
N ARG A 121 -16.65 11.44 11.22
CA ARG A 121 -17.38 10.37 10.52
C ARG A 121 -17.51 9.12 11.37
N HIS A 122 -18.64 8.45 11.21
CA HIS A 122 -18.98 7.19 11.85
C HIS A 122 -18.94 6.05 10.82
N TYR A 123 -18.29 4.95 11.16
CA TYR A 123 -18.08 3.79 10.29
C TYR A 123 -18.73 2.55 10.84
N ARG A 124 -19.29 1.73 9.94
CA ARG A 124 -19.90 0.45 10.30
C ARG A 124 -19.40 -0.64 9.37
N VAL A 125 -19.13 -1.80 9.96
CA VAL A 125 -18.90 -3.07 9.28
C VAL A 125 -19.99 -4.01 9.74
N TYR A 126 -20.82 -4.47 8.81
CA TYR A 126 -21.95 -5.30 9.15
C TYR A 126 -22.27 -6.31 8.06
N ARG A 127 -22.83 -7.45 8.46
CA ARG A 127 -23.36 -8.44 7.54
C ARG A 127 -24.81 -8.08 7.20
N ASP A 128 -25.10 -7.99 5.92
CA ASP A 128 -26.46 -7.89 5.38
C ASP A 128 -26.70 -9.05 4.41
N LYS A 129 -27.55 -10.00 4.81
CA LYS A 129 -27.78 -11.26 4.10
C LYS A 129 -26.45 -12.01 3.86
N GLU A 130 -26.07 -12.18 2.59
CA GLU A 130 -24.87 -12.89 2.14
C GLU A 130 -23.73 -11.92 1.79
N GLN A 131 -23.78 -10.66 2.25
CA GLN A 131 -22.77 -9.65 1.96
C GLN A 131 -22.17 -9.06 3.24
N LEU A 132 -20.86 -8.86 3.24
CA LEU A 132 -20.20 -7.97 4.17
C LEU A 132 -20.31 -6.55 3.60
N ARG A 133 -20.78 -5.62 4.41
CA ARG A 133 -20.99 -4.23 4.02
C ARG A 133 -20.17 -3.30 4.89
N HIS A 134 -19.56 -2.32 4.25
CA HIS A 134 -18.87 -1.23 4.91
C HIS A 134 -19.63 0.05 4.61
N SER A 135 -19.94 0.82 5.65
CA SER A 135 -20.60 2.10 5.50
C SER A 135 -19.91 3.21 6.29
N GLU A 136 -20.15 4.43 5.82
CA GLU A 136 -19.66 5.67 6.39
C GLU A 136 -20.81 6.67 6.45
N SER A 137 -20.89 7.39 7.55
CA SER A 137 -21.94 8.37 7.81
C SER A 137 -21.42 9.55 8.65
N ILE A 138 -22.18 10.62 8.73
CA ILE A 138 -21.90 11.79 9.57
C ILE A 138 -23.19 12.29 10.22
N ILE A 139 -23.10 12.70 11.48
CA ILE A 139 -24.21 13.37 12.17
C ILE A 139 -24.16 14.87 11.82
N LEU A 140 -25.25 15.38 11.26
CA LEU A 140 -25.43 16.79 10.92
C LEU A 140 -25.80 17.62 12.17
N GLU A 141 -25.74 18.95 12.05
CA GLU A 141 -26.02 19.87 13.16
C GLU A 141 -27.44 19.73 13.75
N ASP A 142 -28.40 19.32 12.93
CA ASP A 142 -29.80 19.06 13.32
C ASP A 142 -30.01 17.67 13.95
N GLY A 143 -28.93 16.88 14.06
CA GLY A 143 -28.95 15.52 14.60
C GLY A 143 -29.31 14.44 13.57
N GLU A 144 -29.54 14.78 12.30
CA GLU A 144 -29.74 13.79 11.24
C GLU A 144 -28.46 12.98 11.01
N ASN A 145 -28.60 11.66 10.87
CA ASN A 145 -27.49 10.80 10.43
C ASN A 145 -27.50 10.68 8.90
N LEU A 146 -26.59 11.37 8.24
CA LEU A 146 -26.41 11.31 6.79
C LEU A 146 -25.45 10.17 6.43
N VAL A 147 -25.96 9.15 5.72
CA VAL A 147 -25.12 8.11 5.12
C VAL A 147 -24.40 8.67 3.92
N LEU A 148 -23.07 8.70 3.97
CA LEU A 148 -22.22 9.19 2.90
C LEU A 148 -21.92 8.10 1.87
N ALA A 149 -21.70 6.88 2.34
CA ALA A 149 -21.42 5.72 1.51
C ALA A 149 -21.83 4.43 2.22
N ASP A 150 -22.32 3.48 1.46
CA ASP A 150 -22.67 2.15 1.96
C ASP A 150 -22.51 1.15 0.81
N HIS A 151 -21.47 0.32 0.89
CA HIS A 151 -21.09 -0.57 -0.19
C HIS A 151 -20.87 -2.00 0.30
N PRO A 152 -21.31 -3.01 -0.48
CA PRO A 152 -20.82 -4.36 -0.29
C PRO A 152 -19.34 -4.40 -0.63
N VAL A 153 -18.55 -5.05 0.22
CA VAL A 153 -17.15 -5.37 -0.09
C VAL A 153 -17.09 -6.78 -0.64
N SER A 154 -16.51 -6.94 -1.83
CA SER A 154 -16.48 -8.23 -2.54
C SER A 154 -15.13 -8.93 -2.44
N MET A 155 -14.07 -8.17 -2.13
CA MET A 155 -12.70 -8.67 -2.11
C MET A 155 -11.95 -8.25 -0.86
N VAL A 156 -10.97 -9.08 -0.49
CA VAL A 156 -10.03 -8.84 0.59
C VAL A 156 -8.60 -8.98 0.08
N VAL A 157 -7.79 -7.96 0.34
CA VAL A 157 -6.35 -7.91 0.11
C VAL A 157 -5.63 -8.19 1.43
N GLY A 158 -4.72 -9.15 1.37
CA GLY A 158 -3.91 -9.60 2.51
C GLY A 158 -4.49 -10.82 3.22
N THR A 159 -3.60 -11.67 3.69
CA THR A 159 -3.93 -12.99 4.29
C THR A 159 -4.47 -12.90 5.73
N GLY A 160 -4.69 -11.70 6.25
CA GLY A 160 -5.11 -11.48 7.64
C GLY A 160 -4.01 -11.65 8.69
N HIS A 161 -2.77 -12.00 8.31
CA HIS A 161 -1.67 -12.10 9.28
C HIS A 161 -1.34 -10.75 9.95
N GLN A 162 -1.31 -9.67 9.18
CA GLN A 162 -1.13 -8.30 9.68
C GLN A 162 -2.46 -7.54 9.69
N GLY A 163 -3.22 -7.66 8.60
CA GLY A 163 -4.54 -7.09 8.45
C GLY A 163 -5.23 -7.57 7.18
N ARG A 164 -6.50 -7.19 7.04
CA ARG A 164 -7.35 -7.42 5.87
C ARG A 164 -7.83 -6.06 5.38
N THR A 165 -7.46 -5.69 4.15
CA THR A 165 -7.93 -4.47 3.48
C THR A 165 -8.99 -4.87 2.46
N TYR A 166 -10.10 -4.16 2.39
CA TYR A 166 -11.24 -4.58 1.59
C TYR A 166 -11.38 -3.72 0.34
N LEU A 167 -11.85 -4.32 -0.75
CA LEU A 167 -12.14 -3.60 -1.98
C LEU A 167 -13.64 -3.63 -2.29
N VAL A 168 -14.12 -2.51 -2.80
CA VAL A 168 -15.44 -2.36 -3.41
C VAL A 168 -15.26 -2.45 -4.92
N ASP A 169 -16.15 -3.23 -5.56
CA ASP A 169 -16.23 -3.35 -7.01
C ASP A 169 -17.51 -2.67 -7.49
N LEU A 170 -17.36 -1.59 -8.25
CA LEU A 170 -18.46 -0.89 -8.90
C LEU A 170 -18.32 -1.08 -10.42
N GLU A 171 -18.99 -2.10 -10.97
CA GLU A 171 -19.00 -2.38 -12.42
C GLU A 171 -17.60 -2.59 -13.05
N GLY A 172 -16.69 -3.19 -12.27
CA GLY A 172 -15.30 -3.45 -12.61
C GLY A 172 -14.35 -2.32 -12.19
N PHE A 173 -14.85 -1.19 -11.69
CA PHE A 173 -14.03 -0.15 -11.09
C PHE A 173 -13.75 -0.48 -9.63
N LEU A 174 -12.47 -0.64 -9.30
CA LEU A 174 -12.06 -1.05 -7.97
C LEU A 174 -11.71 0.14 -7.09
N PHE A 175 -12.24 0.14 -5.88
CA PHE A 175 -11.98 1.14 -4.87
C PHE A 175 -11.58 0.48 -3.56
N GLN A 176 -10.68 1.14 -2.82
CA GLN A 176 -10.34 0.73 -1.48
C GLN A 176 -11.45 1.15 -0.51
N SER A 177 -11.91 0.22 0.32
CA SER A 177 -12.69 0.59 1.50
C SER A 177 -11.82 1.39 2.48
N PRO A 178 -12.37 2.44 3.12
CA PRO A 178 -11.70 3.18 4.18
C PRO A 178 -11.45 2.34 5.44
N ILE A 179 -12.14 1.20 5.58
CA ILE A 179 -12.09 0.32 6.76
C ILE A 179 -11.17 -0.88 6.49
N THR A 180 -10.31 -1.19 7.47
CA THR A 180 -9.35 -2.30 7.48
C THR A 180 -9.39 -3.02 8.83
N TRP A 181 -9.30 -4.34 8.80
CA TRP A 181 -9.11 -5.14 10.01
C TRP A 181 -7.62 -5.26 10.32
N TYR A 182 -7.24 -5.01 11.58
CA TYR A 182 -5.87 -5.18 12.06
C TYR A 182 -5.79 -6.37 13.01
N ALA A 183 -4.97 -7.37 12.66
CA ALA A 183 -4.89 -8.62 13.40
C ALA A 183 -4.17 -8.49 14.75
N SER A 184 -3.15 -7.63 14.83
CA SER A 184 -2.31 -7.45 16.03
C SER A 184 -3.09 -7.01 17.27
N ASN A 185 -4.17 -6.25 17.07
CA ASN A 185 -5.02 -5.72 18.13
C ASN A 185 -6.51 -6.08 17.93
N LYS A 186 -6.80 -6.98 16.96
CA LYS A 186 -8.12 -7.50 16.66
C LYS A 186 -9.20 -6.42 16.61
N ARG A 187 -8.98 -5.39 15.79
CA ARG A 187 -9.93 -4.29 15.64
C ARG A 187 -10.01 -3.76 14.23
N TRP A 188 -11.21 -3.28 13.91
CA TRP A 188 -11.50 -2.45 12.76
C TRP A 188 -11.01 -1.03 13.01
N ARG A 189 -10.31 -0.48 12.03
CA ARG A 189 -9.90 0.93 12.00
C ARG A 189 -9.81 1.41 10.56
N LEU A 190 -9.52 2.70 10.42
CA LEU A 190 -9.20 3.26 9.12
C LEU A 190 -7.96 2.62 8.50
N ALA A 191 -8.05 2.42 7.20
CA ALA A 191 -6.97 1.92 6.37
C ALA A 191 -5.80 2.92 6.33
N PRO A 192 -4.57 2.49 6.01
CA PRO A 192 -3.44 3.39 5.86
C PRO A 192 -3.71 4.50 4.83
N GLY A 193 -3.46 5.75 5.22
CA GLY A 193 -3.72 6.95 4.38
C GLY A 193 -5.13 7.54 4.52
N TYR A 194 -5.92 7.09 5.50
CA TYR A 194 -7.27 7.62 5.78
C TYR A 194 -7.37 8.47 7.06
N THR A 195 -6.24 8.84 7.66
CA THR A 195 -6.21 9.53 8.98
C THR A 195 -6.60 11.00 8.92
N ASP A 196 -6.60 11.61 7.74
CA ASP A 196 -6.85 13.05 7.59
C ASP A 196 -8.35 13.35 7.55
N ALA A 197 -8.78 14.55 7.97
CA ALA A 197 -10.20 14.93 7.99
C ALA A 197 -10.88 14.83 6.61
N THR A 198 -10.11 15.02 5.53
CA THR A 198 -10.55 15.07 4.14
C THR A 198 -10.11 13.86 3.33
N HIS A 199 -9.98 12.68 3.96
CA HIS A 199 -9.63 11.45 3.28
C HIS A 199 -10.66 11.09 2.19
N PRO A 200 -10.30 10.30 1.15
CA PRO A 200 -11.11 10.12 -0.05
C PRO A 200 -12.33 9.20 0.10
N SER A 201 -12.74 8.83 1.32
CA SER A 201 -13.82 7.83 1.53
C SER A 201 -13.65 6.56 0.64
N PHE A 202 -14.73 6.05 0.04
CA PHE A 202 -14.75 4.95 -0.91
C PHE A 202 -14.34 5.37 -2.34
N GLU A 203 -13.65 6.49 -2.51
CA GLU A 203 -13.25 7.02 -3.82
C GLU A 203 -11.77 6.77 -4.14
N ARG A 204 -11.01 6.09 -3.25
CA ARG A 204 -9.60 5.76 -3.53
C ARG A 204 -9.52 4.63 -4.56
N PRO A 205 -9.08 4.89 -5.81
CA PRO A 205 -9.05 3.86 -6.84
C PRO A 205 -7.93 2.84 -6.59
N ILE A 206 -8.16 1.59 -7.00
CA ILE A 206 -7.16 0.53 -7.04
C ILE A 206 -6.82 0.22 -8.51
N PRO A 207 -5.71 0.77 -9.03
CA PRO A 207 -5.25 0.43 -10.38
C PRO A 207 -4.65 -0.97 -10.44
N VAL A 208 -4.51 -1.50 -11.67
CA VAL A 208 -3.88 -2.80 -11.95
C VAL A 208 -2.47 -2.89 -11.36
N ASP A 209 -1.73 -1.78 -11.35
CA ASP A 209 -0.38 -1.72 -10.79
C ASP A 209 -0.35 -2.05 -9.30
N CYS A 210 -1.40 -1.72 -8.55
CA CYS A 210 -1.52 -2.13 -7.15
C CYS A 210 -1.76 -3.64 -7.00
N LEU A 211 -2.33 -4.28 -8.02
CA LEU A 211 -2.70 -5.70 -7.99
C LEU A 211 -1.59 -6.61 -8.47
N ILE A 212 -0.51 -6.09 -9.07
CA ILE A 212 0.61 -6.91 -9.59
C ILE A 212 1.27 -7.79 -8.52
N CYS A 213 1.20 -7.34 -7.26
CA CYS A 213 1.72 -8.03 -6.08
C CYS A 213 0.69 -8.86 -5.32
N HIS A 214 -0.60 -8.69 -5.63
CA HIS A 214 -1.70 -9.29 -4.87
C HIS A 214 -2.55 -10.28 -5.70
N ALA A 215 -2.54 -10.15 -7.02
CA ALA A 215 -3.30 -10.99 -7.95
C ALA A 215 -2.38 -11.77 -8.90
N GLY A 216 -2.87 -12.92 -9.36
CA GLY A 216 -2.14 -13.79 -10.28
C GLY A 216 -2.06 -13.20 -11.68
N ARG A 217 -3.19 -12.69 -12.19
CA ARG A 217 -3.18 -11.91 -13.43
C ARG A 217 -4.40 -11.00 -13.48
N SER A 218 -4.13 -9.73 -13.71
CA SER A 218 -5.15 -8.72 -13.93
C SER A 218 -4.74 -7.79 -15.07
N GLU A 219 -5.71 -7.18 -15.72
CA GLU A 219 -5.48 -6.22 -16.79
C GLU A 219 -6.42 -5.02 -16.68
N SER A 220 -5.99 -3.91 -17.27
CA SER A 220 -6.81 -2.71 -17.40
C SER A 220 -7.77 -2.91 -18.56
N VAL A 221 -9.06 -2.63 -18.33
CA VAL A 221 -10.07 -2.67 -19.37
C VAL A 221 -10.06 -1.35 -20.12
N ASP A 222 -9.89 -1.40 -21.44
CA ASP A 222 -9.91 -0.23 -22.35
C ASP A 222 -8.93 0.89 -21.95
N GLY A 223 -7.82 0.55 -21.28
CA GLY A 223 -6.84 1.52 -20.79
C GLY A 223 -7.32 2.36 -19.60
N ALA A 224 -8.46 2.02 -18.98
CA ALA A 224 -8.97 2.69 -17.81
C ALA A 224 -8.07 2.46 -16.59
N PHE A 225 -7.86 3.52 -15.80
CA PHE A 225 -6.90 3.50 -14.68
C PHE A 225 -7.18 2.41 -13.63
N HIS A 226 -8.44 2.20 -13.27
CA HIS A 226 -8.84 1.28 -12.20
C HIS A 226 -10.06 0.42 -12.56
N ARG A 227 -10.36 0.29 -13.86
CA ARG A 227 -11.29 -0.72 -14.34
C ARG A 227 -10.51 -2.00 -14.62
N VAL A 228 -10.73 -3.01 -13.80
CA VAL A 228 -9.86 -4.20 -13.77
C VAL A 228 -10.62 -5.44 -14.22
N ARG A 229 -9.99 -6.22 -15.10
CA ARG A 229 -10.40 -7.61 -15.36
C ARG A 229 -9.41 -8.55 -14.73
N PHE A 230 -9.91 -9.46 -13.89
CA PHE A 230 -9.11 -10.54 -13.34
C PHE A 230 -9.18 -11.76 -14.25
N HIS A 231 -8.02 -12.35 -14.51
CA HIS A 231 -7.89 -13.66 -15.11
C HIS A 231 -7.53 -14.72 -14.07
N GLU A 232 -6.82 -14.30 -13.02
CA GLU A 232 -6.52 -15.11 -11.84
C GLU A 232 -6.46 -14.19 -10.61
N ARG A 233 -7.37 -14.44 -9.64
CA ARG A 233 -7.56 -13.58 -8.45
C ARG A 233 -6.39 -13.66 -7.49
N THR A 234 -5.87 -14.85 -7.25
CA THR A 234 -4.84 -15.13 -6.24
C THR A 234 -3.47 -15.22 -6.92
N ILE A 235 -2.37 -15.07 -6.19
CA ILE A 235 -1.03 -15.26 -6.77
C ILE A 235 -0.89 -16.72 -7.18
N GLY A 236 -0.94 -16.99 -8.49
CA GLY A 236 -0.93 -18.33 -9.06
C GLY A 236 0.46 -18.83 -9.47
N CYS A 237 0.50 -20.05 -10.03
CA CYS A 237 1.74 -20.72 -10.45
C CYS A 237 2.57 -19.85 -11.39
N GLU A 238 1.90 -19.23 -12.36
CA GLU A 238 2.56 -18.50 -13.45
C GLU A 238 3.18 -17.17 -12.97
N ARG A 239 2.88 -16.69 -11.74
CA ARG A 239 3.59 -15.53 -11.16
C ARG A 239 5.06 -15.81 -10.88
N CYS A 240 5.40 -17.06 -10.56
CA CYS A 240 6.77 -17.49 -10.29
C CYS A 240 7.39 -18.23 -11.49
N HIS A 241 6.56 -18.98 -12.23
CA HIS A 241 7.00 -19.85 -13.31
C HIS A 241 6.96 -19.20 -14.70
N GLY A 242 6.31 -18.04 -14.83
CA GLY A 242 6.02 -17.41 -16.12
C GLY A 242 4.88 -18.11 -16.86
N ALA A 243 4.60 -17.64 -18.08
CA ALA A 243 3.53 -18.15 -18.94
C ALA A 243 3.72 -19.64 -19.25
N GLY A 244 2.70 -20.47 -19.04
CA GLY A 244 2.80 -21.94 -19.07
C GLY A 244 2.33 -22.63 -20.35
N ALA A 245 1.79 -21.92 -21.34
CA ALA A 245 1.15 -22.54 -22.50
C ALA A 245 2.08 -23.43 -23.34
N GLU A 246 3.33 -23.00 -23.54
CA GLU A 246 4.33 -23.78 -24.28
C GLU A 246 4.60 -25.11 -23.58
N HIS A 247 4.81 -25.06 -22.26
CA HIS A 247 5.02 -26.23 -21.43
C HIS A 247 3.83 -27.18 -21.45
N VAL A 248 2.62 -26.67 -21.18
CA VAL A 248 1.41 -27.50 -21.19
C VAL A 248 1.20 -28.17 -22.56
N THR A 249 1.41 -27.43 -23.65
CA THR A 249 1.25 -27.98 -25.00
C THR A 249 2.29 -29.06 -25.30
N THR A 250 3.55 -28.80 -24.97
CA THR A 250 4.66 -29.72 -25.21
C THR A 250 4.50 -31.01 -24.41
N GLN A 251 4.17 -30.90 -23.11
CA GLN A 251 4.00 -32.07 -22.25
C GLN A 251 2.75 -32.87 -22.60
N LYS A 252 1.64 -32.21 -22.98
CA LYS A 252 0.45 -32.92 -23.49
C LYS A 252 0.72 -33.67 -24.79
N ALA A 253 1.54 -33.14 -25.69
CA ALA A 253 1.94 -33.84 -26.91
C ALA A 253 2.80 -35.07 -26.59
N ARG A 254 3.84 -34.91 -25.76
CA ARG A 254 4.69 -36.03 -25.29
C ARG A 254 3.88 -37.15 -24.65
N ALA A 255 2.96 -36.81 -23.76
CA ALA A 255 2.10 -37.80 -23.10
C ALA A 255 1.22 -38.57 -24.09
N ARG A 256 0.76 -37.94 -25.18
CA ARG A 256 0.00 -38.61 -26.25
C ARG A 256 0.87 -39.54 -27.08
N ASP A 257 2.12 -39.14 -27.34
CA ASP A 257 3.08 -39.90 -28.14
C ASP A 257 3.72 -41.06 -27.36
N GLY A 258 3.41 -41.18 -26.06
CA GLY A 258 3.94 -42.22 -25.19
C GLY A 258 5.36 -41.94 -24.68
N ASP A 259 5.86 -40.73 -24.87
CA ASP A 259 7.12 -40.29 -24.29
C ASP A 259 7.02 -40.24 -22.76
N GLY A 260 8.05 -40.71 -22.08
CA GLY A 260 8.18 -40.55 -20.63
C GLY A 260 8.32 -39.08 -20.23
N PRO A 261 8.07 -38.74 -18.96
CA PRO A 261 8.25 -37.38 -18.47
C PRO A 261 9.70 -36.92 -18.65
N VAL A 262 9.89 -35.70 -19.14
CA VAL A 262 11.21 -35.05 -19.18
C VAL A 262 11.62 -34.76 -17.73
N ASP A 263 12.90 -34.98 -17.39
CA ASP A 263 13.45 -34.51 -16.12
C ASP A 263 13.12 -33.01 -15.95
N SER A 264 12.56 -32.63 -14.81
CA SER A 264 12.14 -31.25 -14.54
C SER A 264 13.30 -30.26 -14.61
N ARG A 265 14.56 -30.73 -14.56
CA ARG A 265 15.77 -29.92 -14.76
C ARG A 265 16.20 -29.78 -16.23
N GLY A 266 15.73 -30.66 -17.10
CA GLY A 266 15.99 -30.64 -18.54
C GLY A 266 14.90 -29.95 -19.36
N ASP A 267 13.73 -29.68 -18.76
CA ASP A 267 12.65 -28.94 -19.41
C ASP A 267 12.91 -27.43 -19.38
N THR A 268 13.11 -26.85 -20.56
CA THR A 268 13.31 -25.40 -20.74
C THR A 268 12.03 -24.66 -21.12
N SER A 269 10.90 -25.35 -21.30
CA SER A 269 9.62 -24.75 -21.70
C SER A 269 8.90 -24.00 -20.58
N ILE A 270 9.37 -24.13 -19.33
CA ILE A 270 8.87 -23.39 -18.18
C ILE A 270 9.98 -23.09 -17.19
N VAL A 271 9.98 -21.91 -16.58
CA VAL A 271 10.93 -21.60 -15.51
C VAL A 271 10.71 -22.57 -14.35
N HIS A 272 11.79 -23.24 -13.91
CA HIS A 272 11.78 -24.07 -12.71
C HIS A 272 12.58 -23.36 -11.60
N PRO A 273 11.95 -22.73 -10.60
CA PRO A 273 12.66 -21.95 -9.56
C PRO A 273 13.79 -22.71 -8.86
N GLY A 274 13.64 -24.03 -8.66
CA GLY A 274 14.66 -24.88 -8.05
C GLY A 274 15.92 -25.17 -8.91
N SER A 275 15.99 -24.70 -10.16
CA SER A 275 17.18 -24.78 -11.02
C SER A 275 17.85 -23.41 -11.25
N LEU A 276 17.33 -22.35 -10.62
CA LEU A 276 17.87 -21.00 -10.71
C LEU A 276 19.05 -20.77 -9.76
N SER A 277 19.91 -19.81 -10.11
CA SER A 277 20.85 -19.25 -9.14
C SER A 277 20.09 -18.52 -8.02
N ARG A 278 20.72 -18.37 -6.86
CA ARG A 278 20.12 -17.67 -5.70
C ARG A 278 19.61 -16.27 -6.07
N GLU A 279 20.40 -15.49 -6.79
CA GLU A 279 20.04 -14.15 -7.25
C GLU A 279 18.78 -14.13 -8.13
N ARG A 280 18.65 -15.08 -9.06
CA ARG A 280 17.47 -15.19 -9.93
C ARG A 280 16.24 -15.65 -9.18
N LEU A 281 16.40 -16.59 -8.24
CA LEU A 281 15.32 -17.03 -7.37
C LEU A 281 14.81 -15.88 -6.49
N GLU A 282 15.72 -15.13 -5.87
CA GLU A 282 15.36 -13.96 -5.05
C GLU A 282 14.72 -12.85 -5.90
N SER A 283 15.14 -12.68 -7.15
CA SER A 283 14.53 -11.72 -8.07
C SER A 283 13.06 -12.05 -8.38
N ILE A 284 12.66 -13.33 -8.36
CA ILE A 284 11.24 -13.70 -8.48
C ILE A 284 10.46 -13.20 -7.28
N CYS A 285 10.97 -13.42 -6.07
CA CYS A 285 10.34 -12.94 -4.83
C CYS A 285 10.31 -11.40 -4.74
N GLY A 286 11.39 -10.77 -5.19
CA GLY A 286 11.59 -9.32 -5.21
C GLY A 286 10.69 -8.57 -6.20
N GLN A 287 9.90 -9.27 -7.03
CA GLN A 287 8.83 -8.63 -7.80
C GLN A 287 7.79 -7.98 -6.89
N CYS A 288 7.58 -8.55 -5.69
CA CYS A 288 6.54 -8.11 -4.76
C CYS A 288 7.12 -7.73 -3.39
N HIS A 289 8.09 -8.48 -2.89
CA HIS A 289 8.71 -8.26 -1.58
C HIS A 289 9.92 -7.33 -1.71
N LEU A 290 9.64 -6.07 -2.05
CA LEU A 290 10.64 -5.01 -2.14
C LEU A 290 11.15 -4.65 -0.74
N SER A 291 12.47 -4.71 -0.56
CA SER A 291 13.19 -4.36 0.69
C SER A 291 13.49 -2.87 0.77
#